data_AF-A0A7C1BKG5-F1
#
_entry.id   AF-A0A7C1BKG5-F1
#
_cell.length_a   1.000
_cell.length_b   1.000
_cell.length_c   1.000
_cell.angle_alpha   90.00
_cell.angle_beta   90.00
_cell.angle_gamma   90.00
#
_symmetry.space_group_name_H-M   'P 1'
#
loop_
_entity.id
_entity.type
_entity.pdbx_description
1 polymer ?
#
loop_
_entity_poly.entity_id
_entity_poly.type
_entity_poly.pdbx_seq_one_letter_code
_entity_poly.pdbx_strand_id
1 'polypeptide(L)'
;MIMLKFLGYSPMHLSQWLKILESRPSEFKLFGEAFPHRLKEVLETFWRIWGDRRVYISRSPGRVNVFGRHMDYMGGWVNSMAIEHDVITVVEPRRDYIVNLFNVDKKYSRKSFNILEELPEKPLLSLEEWDQWTSRRGKELLEKGVKTGWEEYVKGLYIYLWCKLGGGIDLK
;
A
#
# COMPACT_ATOMS: atom_id res chain seq x y z
N MET A 1 -15.50 -20.10 -1.06
CA MET A 1 -14.47 -19.74 -2.07
C MET A 1 -14.98 -18.54 -2.85
N ILE A 2 -14.55 -17.33 -2.48
CA ILE A 2 -14.93 -16.10 -3.19
C ILE A 2 -13.87 -15.90 -4.29
N MET A 3 -14.22 -16.21 -5.53
CA MET A 3 -13.44 -15.80 -6.69
C MET A 3 -13.76 -14.33 -6.98
N LEU A 4 -12.92 -13.43 -6.48
CA LEU A 4 -12.90 -12.03 -6.92
C LEU A 4 -12.11 -11.93 -8.23
N LYS A 5 -12.82 -12.02 -9.36
CA LYS A 5 -12.27 -11.60 -10.64
C LYS A 5 -12.28 -10.06 -10.62
N PHE A 6 -11.15 -9.43 -10.31
CA PHE A 6 -10.96 -8.03 -10.71
C PHE A 6 -11.04 -8.02 -12.23
N LEU A 7 -12.19 -7.61 -12.77
CA LEU A 7 -12.25 -7.14 -14.15
C LEU A 7 -11.21 -6.03 -14.24
N GLY A 8 -10.10 -6.32 -14.89
CA GLY A 8 -8.99 -5.40 -15.09
C GLY A 8 -9.51 -4.19 -15.84
N TYR A 9 -9.94 -3.17 -15.10
CA TYR A 9 -9.93 -1.83 -15.63
C TYR A 9 -8.45 -1.52 -15.82
N SER A 10 -8.04 -1.43 -17.09
CA SER A 10 -6.84 -0.68 -17.44
C SER A 10 -6.90 0.65 -16.67
N PRO A 11 -5.77 1.15 -16.15
CA PRO A 11 -5.79 2.29 -15.27
C PRO A 11 -6.48 3.45 -15.99
N MET A 12 -7.52 4.01 -15.36
CA MET A 12 -8.32 5.08 -15.96
C MET A 12 -7.68 6.42 -15.67
N HIS A 13 -7.96 7.40 -16.52
CA HIS A 13 -7.55 8.77 -16.23
C HIS A 13 -8.18 9.23 -14.91
N LEU A 14 -7.40 9.94 -14.11
CA LEU A 14 -7.83 10.50 -12.83
C LEU A 14 -9.07 11.37 -13.02
N SER A 15 -9.14 12.14 -14.11
CA SER A 15 -10.31 12.94 -14.48
C SER A 15 -11.59 12.11 -14.61
N GLN A 16 -11.48 10.87 -15.10
CA GLN A 16 -12.62 9.95 -15.21
C GLN A 16 -13.06 9.47 -13.83
N TRP A 17 -12.11 9.16 -12.94
CA TRP A 17 -12.42 8.80 -11.56
C TRP A 17 -13.15 9.92 -10.81
N LEU A 18 -12.71 11.17 -10.95
CA LEU A 18 -13.40 12.33 -10.35
C LEU A 18 -14.85 12.46 -10.87
N LYS A 19 -15.07 12.33 -12.18
CA LYS A 19 -16.41 12.36 -12.78
C LYS A 19 -17.31 11.23 -12.26
N ILE A 20 -16.77 10.01 -12.12
CA ILE A 20 -17.53 8.88 -11.56
C ILE A 20 -17.92 9.18 -10.10
N LEU A 21 -16.96 9.64 -9.30
CA LEU A 21 -17.18 9.98 -7.90
C LEU A 21 -18.25 11.07 -7.71
N GLU A 22 -18.26 12.09 -8.58
CA GLU A 22 -19.23 13.19 -8.54
C GLU A 22 -20.61 12.79 -9.05
N SER A 23 -20.68 11.94 -10.07
CA SER A 23 -21.96 11.50 -10.64
C SER A 23 -22.68 10.45 -9.80
N ARG A 24 -21.95 9.66 -8.99
CA ARG A 24 -22.50 8.50 -8.26
C ARG A 24 -21.96 8.40 -6.83
N PRO A 25 -22.03 9.45 -6.00
CA PRO A 25 -21.38 9.44 -4.68
C PRO A 25 -21.93 8.37 -3.74
N SER A 26 -23.20 7.98 -3.88
CA SER A 26 -23.83 6.94 -3.05
C SER A 26 -23.21 5.56 -3.25
N GLU A 27 -22.72 5.22 -4.45
CA GLU A 27 -22.07 3.92 -4.72
C GLU A 27 -20.79 3.74 -3.90
N PHE A 28 -20.13 4.85 -3.56
CA PHE A 28 -18.89 4.86 -2.77
C PHE A 28 -19.18 4.78 -1.26
N LYS A 29 -20.41 4.99 -0.80
CA LYS A 29 -20.74 4.97 0.63
C LYS A 29 -20.86 3.58 1.25
N LEU A 30 -20.76 2.51 0.45
CA LEU A 30 -21.07 1.12 0.84
C LEU A 30 -20.28 0.57 2.05
N PHE A 31 -19.25 1.27 2.54
CA PHE A 31 -18.57 0.97 3.80
C PHE A 31 -18.01 2.26 4.44
N GLY A 32 -18.86 3.26 4.66
CA GLY A 32 -18.53 4.49 5.40
C GLY A 32 -18.82 5.78 4.62
N GLU A 33 -19.55 6.69 5.26
CA GLU A 33 -20.06 7.94 4.67
C GLU A 33 -18.94 8.92 4.26
N ALA A 34 -17.80 8.86 4.95
CA ALA A 34 -16.66 9.74 4.72
C ALA A 34 -15.78 9.30 3.54
N PHE A 35 -15.93 8.07 3.04
CA PHE A 35 -15.05 7.54 1.98
C PHE A 35 -15.06 8.37 0.69
N PRO A 36 -16.20 8.82 0.13
CA PRO A 36 -16.21 9.62 -1.09
C PRO A 36 -15.40 10.91 -0.95
N HIS A 37 -15.51 11.59 0.20
CA HIS A 37 -14.78 12.82 0.47
C HIS A 37 -13.27 12.59 0.56
N ARG A 38 -12.84 11.56 1.30
CA ARG A 38 -11.43 11.19 1.41
C ARG A 38 -10.85 10.75 0.06
N LEU A 39 -11.60 9.98 -0.72
CA LEU A 39 -11.18 9.57 -2.06
C LEU A 39 -10.98 10.79 -2.97
N LYS A 40 -11.91 11.76 -2.94
CA LYS A 40 -11.78 13.02 -3.68
C LYS A 40 -10.51 13.76 -3.27
N GLU A 41 -10.25 13.90 -1.97
CA GLU A 41 -9.04 14.56 -1.45
C GLU A 41 -7.75 13.90 -1.95
N VAL A 42 -7.66 12.56 -1.93
CA VAL A 42 -6.46 11.85 -2.43
C VAL A 42 -6.30 12.06 -3.94
N LEU A 43 -7.39 11.97 -4.71
CA LEU A 43 -7.37 12.19 -6.17
C LEU A 43 -6.96 13.63 -6.53
N GLU A 44 -7.53 14.63 -5.87
CA GLU A 44 -7.16 16.04 -6.08
C GLU A 44 -5.71 16.30 -5.65
N THR A 45 -5.24 15.66 -4.58
CA THR A 45 -3.84 15.73 -4.17
C THR A 45 -2.92 15.16 -5.24
N PHE A 46 -3.23 13.98 -5.77
CA PHE A 46 -2.47 13.37 -6.86
C PHE A 46 -2.46 14.29 -8.10
N TRP A 47 -3.62 14.80 -8.52
CA TRP A 47 -3.74 15.70 -9.67
C TRP A 47 -2.86 16.95 -9.52
N ARG A 48 -2.84 17.57 -8.34
CA ARG A 48 -2.02 18.76 -8.10
C ARG A 48 -0.52 18.49 -8.24
N ILE A 49 -0.08 17.27 -7.97
CA ILE A 49 1.34 16.89 -8.02
C ILE A 49 1.76 16.43 -9.42
N TRP A 50 0.94 15.61 -10.08
CA TRP A 50 1.33 14.90 -11.32
C TRP A 50 0.40 15.13 -12.52
N GLY A 51 -0.71 15.86 -12.33
CA GLY A 51 -1.72 16.10 -13.35
C GLY A 51 -2.65 14.91 -13.59
N ASP A 52 -3.29 14.90 -14.77
CA ASP A 52 -4.17 13.80 -15.17
C ASP A 52 -3.37 12.59 -15.65
N ARG A 53 -3.30 11.55 -14.83
CA ARG A 53 -2.59 10.30 -15.12
C ARG A 53 -3.55 9.13 -15.12
N ARG A 54 -3.13 8.03 -15.74
CA ARG A 54 -3.84 6.75 -15.64
C ARG A 54 -3.48 6.10 -14.32
N VAL A 55 -4.46 5.99 -13.42
CA VAL A 55 -4.23 5.54 -12.04
C VAL A 55 -5.11 4.34 -11.67
N TYR A 56 -4.55 3.51 -10.80
CA TYR A 56 -5.29 2.52 -10.02
C TYR A 56 -5.67 3.12 -8.66
N ILE A 57 -6.79 2.66 -8.13
CA ILE A 57 -7.26 3.03 -6.79
C ILE A 57 -7.41 1.74 -5.99
N SER A 58 -6.80 1.70 -4.82
CA SER A 58 -7.00 0.63 -3.85
C SER A 58 -7.42 1.21 -2.51
N ARG A 59 -8.25 0.45 -1.80
CA ARG A 59 -8.76 0.80 -0.47
C ARG A 59 -8.60 -0.42 0.42
N SER A 60 -8.03 -0.22 1.61
CA SER A 60 -7.93 -1.26 2.63
C SER A 60 -8.47 -0.74 3.97
N PRO A 61 -9.62 -1.26 4.45
CA PRO A 61 -10.13 -0.89 5.76
C PRO A 61 -9.26 -1.49 6.87
N GLY A 62 -9.14 -0.74 7.96
CA GLY A 62 -8.66 -1.24 9.23
C GLY A 62 -9.65 -2.25 9.81
N ARG A 63 -9.25 -2.87 10.91
CA ARG A 63 -10.05 -3.90 11.60
C ARG A 63 -9.98 -3.77 13.11
N VAL A 64 -11.08 -4.11 13.76
CA VAL A 64 -11.14 -4.37 15.20
C VAL A 64 -11.26 -5.87 15.44
N ASN A 65 -10.56 -6.37 16.46
CA ASN A 65 -10.76 -7.73 16.96
C ASN A 65 -11.77 -7.68 18.11
N VAL A 66 -12.98 -8.18 17.85
CA VAL A 66 -14.08 -8.22 18.83
C VAL A 66 -13.84 -9.34 19.85
N PHE A 67 -13.35 -10.50 19.39
CA PHE A 67 -13.06 -11.66 20.25
C PHE A 67 -11.96 -12.56 19.69
N GLY A 68 -11.19 -13.21 20.57
CA GLY A 68 -10.11 -14.12 20.19
C GLY A 68 -8.77 -13.39 20.01
N ARG A 69 -8.35 -12.59 21.00
CA ARG A 69 -7.01 -11.97 21.00
C ARG A 69 -5.96 -13.04 21.24
N HIS A 70 -4.83 -12.96 20.53
CA HIS A 70 -3.69 -13.90 20.65
C HIS A 70 -4.01 -15.37 20.32
N MET A 71 -5.15 -15.64 19.70
CA MET A 71 -5.54 -16.99 19.26
C MET A 71 -5.13 -17.28 17.82
N ASP A 72 -4.94 -16.22 17.02
CA ASP A 72 -4.65 -16.25 15.59
C ASP A 72 -3.34 -16.99 15.28
N TYR A 73 -2.25 -16.68 15.99
CA TYR A 73 -0.97 -17.34 15.77
C TYR A 73 -0.91 -18.80 16.27
N MET A 74 -1.92 -19.23 17.03
CA MET A 74 -2.08 -20.63 17.48
C MET A 74 -3.06 -21.41 16.59
N GLY A 75 -3.55 -20.83 15.49
CA GLY A 75 -4.52 -21.46 14.59
C GLY A 75 -5.96 -21.45 15.13
N GLY A 76 -6.24 -20.65 16.15
CA GLY A 76 -7.57 -20.47 16.70
C GLY A 76 -8.46 -19.54 15.86
N TRP A 77 -9.76 -19.57 16.14
CA TRP A 77 -10.74 -18.72 15.48
C TRP A 77 -10.73 -17.31 16.08
N VAL A 78 -10.87 -16.30 15.22
CA VAL A 78 -10.99 -14.90 15.63
C VAL A 78 -12.26 -14.29 15.08
N ASN A 79 -12.85 -13.36 15.82
CA ASN A 79 -13.99 -12.58 15.36
C ASN A 79 -13.52 -11.14 15.13
N SER A 80 -13.10 -10.86 13.89
CA SER A 80 -12.66 -9.53 13.47
C SER A 80 -13.67 -8.89 12.54
N MET A 81 -13.80 -7.57 12.64
CA MET A 81 -14.70 -6.78 11.82
C MET A 81 -13.93 -5.61 11.19
N ALA A 82 -14.16 -5.37 9.89
CA ALA A 82 -13.66 -4.19 9.21
C ALA A 82 -14.31 -2.92 9.79
N ILE A 83 -13.54 -1.84 9.92
CA ILE A 83 -14.03 -0.54 10.38
C ILE A 83 -13.91 0.51 9.27
N GLU A 84 -14.58 1.64 9.42
CA GLU A 84 -14.59 2.71 8.40
C GLU A 84 -13.27 3.46 8.25
N HIS A 85 -12.38 3.37 9.26
CA HIS A 85 -11.00 3.85 9.14
C HIS A 85 -10.25 2.97 8.15
N ASP A 86 -9.69 3.58 7.11
CA ASP A 86 -9.07 2.88 6.00
C ASP A 86 -7.82 3.62 5.50
N VAL A 87 -7.07 2.93 4.65
CA VAL A 87 -6.02 3.50 3.81
C VAL A 87 -6.50 3.47 2.37
N ILE A 88 -6.42 4.62 1.70
CA ILE A 88 -6.72 4.78 0.27
C ILE A 88 -5.41 5.06 -0.44
N THR A 89 -5.10 4.31 -1.49
CA THR A 89 -3.94 4.54 -2.34
C THR A 89 -4.37 4.80 -3.77
N VAL A 90 -3.80 5.85 -4.36
CA VAL A 90 -3.91 6.17 -5.80
C VAL A 90 -2.52 5.97 -6.39
N VAL A 91 -2.40 5.06 -7.36
CA VAL A 91 -1.11 4.57 -7.84
C VAL A 91 -1.04 4.68 -9.36
N GLU A 92 0.01 5.30 -9.87
CA GLU A 92 0.39 5.27 -11.29
C GLU A 92 1.57 4.30 -11.46
N PRO A 93 1.48 3.28 -12.33
CA PRO A 93 2.63 2.45 -12.70
C PRO A 93 3.69 3.29 -13.41
N ARG A 94 4.96 3.05 -13.07
CA ARG A 94 6.10 3.71 -13.71
C ARG A 94 6.83 2.74 -14.63
N ARG A 95 7.87 3.21 -15.32
CA ARG A 95 8.75 2.36 -16.15
C ARG A 95 10.19 2.33 -15.61
N ASP A 96 10.40 2.97 -14.47
CA ASP A 96 11.66 3.01 -13.73
C ASP A 96 11.47 2.31 -12.38
N TYR A 97 12.57 2.13 -11.65
CA TYR A 97 12.56 1.48 -10.33
C TYR A 97 12.35 2.47 -9.18
N ILE A 98 11.95 3.71 -9.49
CA ILE A 98 11.79 4.76 -8.50
C ILE A 98 10.37 4.74 -7.94
N VAL A 99 10.26 4.52 -6.64
CA VAL A 99 9.00 4.62 -5.92
C VAL A 99 8.91 6.01 -5.28
N ASN A 100 7.92 6.78 -5.71
CA ASN A 100 7.60 8.10 -5.17
C ASN A 100 6.38 8.01 -4.25
N LEU A 101 6.54 8.40 -2.99
CA LEU A 101 5.52 8.31 -1.96
C LEU A 101 5.10 9.68 -1.44
N PHE A 102 3.80 9.91 -1.47
CA PHE A 102 3.16 11.13 -1.03
C PHE A 102 1.98 10.76 -0.13
N ASN A 103 1.85 11.49 0.98
CA ASN A 103 0.73 11.36 1.89
C ASN A 103 -0.06 12.67 1.88
N VAL A 104 -1.39 12.56 2.02
CA VAL A 104 -2.26 13.75 2.17
C VAL A 104 -2.02 14.44 3.51
N ASP A 105 -1.66 13.69 4.55
CA ASP A 105 -1.32 14.23 5.87
C ASP A 105 0.14 14.72 5.87
N LYS A 106 0.30 16.03 6.10
CA LYS A 106 1.58 16.75 6.09
C LYS A 106 2.57 16.26 7.15
N LYS A 107 2.13 15.53 8.18
CA LYS A 107 3.05 14.93 9.16
C LYS A 107 3.95 13.86 8.54
N TYR A 108 3.52 13.25 7.44
CA TYR A 108 4.31 12.29 6.69
C TYR A 108 5.01 13.00 5.53
N SER A 109 6.31 13.23 5.67
CA SER A 109 7.14 13.84 4.63
C SER A 109 7.12 13.01 3.34
N ARG A 110 7.26 13.66 2.19
CA ARG A 110 7.45 12.99 0.89
C ARG A 110 8.68 12.09 0.92
N LYS A 111 8.62 10.94 0.26
CA LYS A 111 9.72 9.96 0.18
C LYS A 111 9.92 9.50 -1.25
N SER A 112 11.16 9.20 -1.61
CA SER A 112 11.54 8.63 -2.90
C SER A 112 12.70 7.67 -2.69
N PHE A 113 12.65 6.49 -3.29
CA PHE A 113 13.72 5.50 -3.23
C PHE A 113 13.72 4.63 -4.48
N ASN A 114 14.88 4.02 -4.76
CA ASN A 114 15.03 3.01 -5.81
C ASN A 114 14.76 1.64 -5.19
N ILE A 115 13.73 0.93 -5.66
CA ILE A 115 13.34 -0.34 -5.04
C ILE A 115 14.45 -1.40 -5.15
N LEU A 116 15.27 -1.36 -6.21
CA LEU A 116 16.36 -2.34 -6.40
C LEU A 116 17.44 -2.24 -5.32
N GLU A 117 17.64 -1.07 -4.74
CA GLU A 117 18.62 -0.84 -3.66
C GLU A 117 18.11 -1.31 -2.29
N GLU A 118 16.82 -1.66 -2.19
CA GLU A 118 16.17 -2.09 -0.95
C GLU A 118 15.92 -3.60 -0.90
N LEU A 119 16.09 -4.31 -2.02
CA LEU A 119 15.86 -5.74 -2.08
C LEU A 119 16.97 -6.53 -1.36
N PRO A 120 16.63 -7.66 -0.70
CA PRO A 120 17.62 -8.59 -0.21
C PRO A 120 18.37 -9.26 -1.36
N GLU A 121 19.55 -9.82 -1.07
CA GLU A 121 20.42 -10.45 -2.06
C GLU A 121 19.79 -11.70 -2.69
N LYS A 122 18.85 -12.33 -1.98
CA LYS A 122 18.04 -13.47 -2.41
C LYS A 122 16.64 -13.39 -1.78
N PRO A 123 15.63 -14.06 -2.37
CA PRO A 123 14.32 -14.22 -1.73
C PRO A 123 14.43 -14.80 -0.32
N LEU A 124 13.73 -14.17 0.62
CA LEU A 124 13.59 -14.59 2.02
C LEU A 124 12.40 -15.55 2.11
N LEU A 125 12.67 -16.83 2.36
CA LEU A 125 11.68 -17.92 2.25
C LEU A 125 11.14 -18.36 3.62
N SER A 126 11.79 -17.98 4.71
CA SER A 126 11.35 -18.27 6.08
C SER A 126 11.23 -17.00 6.95
N LEU A 127 10.50 -17.11 8.06
CA LEU A 127 10.41 -16.04 9.06
C LEU A 127 11.78 -15.75 9.70
N GLU A 128 12.60 -16.78 9.88
CA GLU A 128 13.95 -16.63 10.44
C GLU A 128 14.87 -15.85 9.49
N GLU A 129 14.85 -16.17 8.19
CA GLU A 129 15.60 -15.40 7.19
C GLU A 129 15.14 -13.93 7.14
N TRP A 130 13.83 -13.71 7.25
CA TRP A 130 13.25 -12.36 7.31
C TRP A 130 13.77 -11.59 8.53
N ASP A 131 13.69 -12.17 9.72
CA ASP A 131 14.10 -11.54 10.98
C ASP A 131 15.61 -11.22 11.01
N GLN A 132 16.44 -12.16 10.54
CA GLN A 132 17.89 -11.95 10.43
C GLN A 132 18.23 -10.83 9.46
N TRP A 133 17.55 -10.77 8.30
CA TRP A 133 17.80 -9.75 7.29
C TRP A 133 17.34 -8.36 7.76
N THR A 134 16.13 -8.22 8.29
CA THR A 134 15.61 -6.93 8.78
C THR A 134 16.44 -6.40 9.95
N SER A 135 16.87 -7.27 10.87
CA SER A 135 17.74 -6.90 11.99
C SER A 135 19.10 -6.38 11.52
N ARG A 136 19.71 -7.05 10.54
CA ARG A 136 20.98 -6.62 9.94
C ARG A 136 20.83 -5.29 9.22
N ARG A 137 19.82 -5.17 8.35
CA ARG A 137 19.50 -3.94 7.61
C ARG A 137 19.26 -2.77 8.56
N GLY A 138 18.51 -2.99 9.65
CA GLY A 138 18.26 -2.00 10.67
C GLY A 138 19.54 -1.49 11.34
N LYS A 139 20.47 -2.39 11.70
CA LYS A 139 21.79 -2.03 12.24
C LYS A 139 22.62 -1.22 11.23
N GLU A 140 22.71 -1.66 9.99
CA GLU A 140 23.46 -0.96 8.94
C GLU A 140 22.94 0.47 8.70
N LEU A 141 21.61 0.64 8.67
CA LEU A 141 20.99 1.96 8.50
C LEU A 141 21.27 2.86 9.71
N LEU A 142 21.22 2.29 10.93
CA LEU A 142 21.54 3.01 12.16
C LEU A 142 23.01 3.46 12.19
N GLU A 143 23.94 2.57 11.85
CA GLU A 143 25.39 2.86 11.78
C GLU A 143 25.70 3.94 10.74
N LYS A 144 24.98 3.95 9.61
CA LYS A 144 25.08 4.99 8.58
C LYS A 144 24.37 6.30 8.94
N GLY A 145 23.70 6.36 10.09
CA GLY A 145 22.92 7.53 10.50
C GLY A 145 21.71 7.84 9.60
N VAL A 146 21.23 6.84 8.85
CA VAL A 146 20.10 7.02 7.94
C VAL A 146 18.81 7.11 8.76
N LYS A 147 18.11 8.24 8.64
CA LYS A 147 16.78 8.41 9.22
C LYS A 147 15.73 7.75 8.34
N THR A 148 15.18 6.65 8.83
CA THR A 148 14.04 5.97 8.22
C THR A 148 12.72 6.66 8.60
N GLY A 149 11.66 6.33 7.87
CA GLY A 149 10.32 6.85 8.12
C GLY A 149 9.24 5.87 7.69
N TRP A 150 8.08 6.41 7.34
CA TRP A 150 6.91 5.63 6.94
C TRP A 150 7.09 4.86 5.62
N GLU A 151 8.09 5.21 4.81
CA GLU A 151 8.46 4.49 3.60
C GLU A 151 8.87 3.04 3.86
N GLU A 152 9.38 2.71 5.05
CA GLU A 152 9.82 1.35 5.39
C GLU A 152 8.66 0.34 5.34
N TYR A 153 7.44 0.76 5.66
CA TYR A 153 6.25 -0.08 5.51
C TYR A 153 5.97 -0.42 4.04
N VAL A 154 6.21 0.53 3.14
CA VAL A 154 6.01 0.31 1.70
C VAL A 154 7.15 -0.55 1.14
N LYS A 155 8.40 -0.28 1.52
CA LYS A 155 9.56 -1.12 1.14
C LYS A 155 9.35 -2.57 1.56
N GLY A 156 8.93 -2.80 2.81
CA GLY A 156 8.63 -4.13 3.33
C GLY A 156 7.58 -4.87 2.50
N LEU A 157 6.54 -4.18 2.04
CA LEU A 157 5.53 -4.77 1.14
C LEU A 157 6.13 -5.18 -0.21
N TYR A 158 6.94 -4.33 -0.84
CA TYR A 158 7.62 -4.67 -2.10
C TYR A 158 8.55 -5.87 -1.93
N ILE A 159 9.38 -5.87 -0.88
CA ILE A 159 10.29 -6.98 -0.56
C ILE A 159 9.49 -8.27 -0.36
N TYR A 160 8.41 -8.22 0.42
CA TYR A 160 7.55 -9.38 0.65
C TYR A 160 6.98 -9.94 -0.66
N LEU A 161 6.42 -9.07 -1.52
CA LEU A 161 5.86 -9.49 -2.80
C LEU A 161 6.95 -10.06 -3.72
N TRP A 162 8.10 -9.41 -3.82
CA TRP A 162 9.23 -9.89 -4.61
C TRP A 162 9.72 -11.28 -4.14
N CYS A 163 9.85 -11.49 -2.83
CA CYS A 163 10.19 -12.79 -2.25
C CYS A 163 9.13 -13.86 -2.58
N LYS A 164 7.84 -13.52 -2.44
CA LYS A 164 6.73 -14.44 -2.75
C LYS A 164 6.64 -14.81 -4.23
N LEU A 165 7.10 -13.93 -5.10
CA LEU A 165 7.13 -14.12 -6.55
C LEU A 165 8.41 -14.78 -7.05
N GLY A 166 9.30 -15.22 -6.14
CA GLY A 166 10.51 -15.99 -6.48
C GLY A 166 11.70 -15.14 -6.92
N GLY A 167 11.67 -13.82 -6.70
CA GLY A 167 12.79 -12.90 -6.91
C GLY A 167 13.20 -12.61 -8.35
N GLY A 168 12.65 -13.33 -9.34
CA GLY A 168 12.95 -13.15 -10.76
C GLY A 168 12.02 -12.18 -11.50
N ILE A 169 11.08 -11.53 -10.79
CA ILE A 169 10.09 -10.65 -11.42
C ILE A 169 10.64 -9.23 -11.57
N ASP A 170 10.51 -8.68 -12.78
CA ASP A 170 10.76 -7.26 -13.02
C ASP A 170 9.72 -6.43 -12.26
N LEU A 171 10.20 -5.56 -11.37
CA LEU A 171 9.37 -4.73 -10.50
C LEU A 171 8.93 -3.40 -11.17
N LYS A 172 9.16 -3.26 -12.49
CA LYS A 172 8.66 -2.14 -13.30
C LYS A 172 7.15 -2.20 -13.51
#